data_AF-A0A9D4G902-F1
#
_entry.id   AF-A0A9D4G902-F1
#
_cell.length_a   1.000
_cell.length_b   1.000
_cell.length_c   1.000
_cell.angle_alpha   90.00
_cell.angle_beta   90.00
_cell.angle_gamma   90.00
#
_symmetry.space_group_name_H-M   'P 1'
#
loop_
_entity.id
_entity.type
_entity.pdbx_description
1 polymer ?
#
loop_
_entity_poly.entity_id
_entity_poly.type
_entity_poly.pdbx_seq_one_letter_code
_entity_poly.pdbx_strand_id
1 'polypeptide(L)'
;MFVSVQPFDTEGDFVNYIRRIEGGPQQLEEMMNLSRRAIANGHTSHNASVSRVPRNIDDMVKPPNESALYSPFKDYANDILGNNAATMDKRLQDAITAFNAKLLKVKEFLINEYMPKTRPGLGIGSLPRGRENYQACQRFHTSTDMTAQQIYDKGLEEVDRIEKLIRKTMVNVGFPNTTKISDMYTNLSSDAKFLFNNPADALAHFNEIIFERIKPLLPKNFRHLPDLPLEVRATVSDGVGGEY
;
A
#
# COMPACT_ATOMS: atom_id res chain seq x y z
N MET A 1 -0.22 8.12 3.88
CA MET A 1 0.18 8.66 2.56
C MET A 1 -0.47 10.02 2.26
N PHE A 2 -1.79 10.22 2.40
CA PHE A 2 -2.42 11.53 2.11
C PHE A 2 -1.84 12.70 2.93
N VAL A 3 -1.68 12.53 4.24
CA VAL A 3 -1.14 13.57 5.12
C VAL A 3 0.36 13.83 4.88
N SER A 4 1.13 12.75 4.73
CA SER A 4 2.61 12.78 4.69
C SER A 4 3.22 13.39 3.43
N VAL A 5 2.42 13.74 2.42
CA VAL A 5 2.89 14.33 1.15
C VAL A 5 2.36 15.75 0.92
N GLN A 6 1.68 16.32 1.91
CA GLN A 6 1.16 17.68 1.84
C GLN A 6 2.05 18.63 2.65
N PRO A 7 2.28 19.86 2.16
CA PRO A 7 2.97 20.88 2.95
C PRO A 7 2.09 21.35 4.11
N PHE A 8 2.73 21.85 5.15
CA PHE A 8 2.10 22.52 6.30
C PHE A 8 2.98 23.69 6.75
N ASP A 9 3.43 24.51 5.80
CA ASP A 9 4.38 25.59 6.06
C ASP A 9 3.70 26.96 6.20
N THR A 10 2.46 27.07 5.70
CA THR A 10 1.69 28.32 5.69
C THR A 10 0.24 28.08 6.12
N GLU A 11 -0.43 29.12 6.61
CA GLU A 11 -1.87 29.08 6.89
C GLU A 11 -2.69 28.60 5.66
N GLY A 12 -2.28 29.00 4.45
CA GLY A 12 -2.91 28.56 3.20
C GLY A 12 -2.86 27.04 2.99
N ASP A 13 -1.81 26.38 3.47
CA ASP A 13 -1.70 24.93 3.39
C ASP A 13 -2.73 24.22 4.27
N PHE A 14 -2.97 24.73 5.47
CA PHE A 14 -4.03 24.25 6.37
C PHE A 14 -5.42 24.47 5.79
N VAL A 15 -5.67 25.63 5.16
CA VAL A 15 -6.93 25.90 4.46
C VAL A 15 -7.17 24.89 3.34
N ASN A 16 -6.15 24.62 2.52
CA ASN A 16 -6.23 23.68 1.42
C ASN A 16 -6.42 22.24 1.91
N TYR A 17 -5.72 21.88 2.99
CA TYR A 17 -5.84 20.58 3.64
C TYR A 17 -7.27 20.33 4.14
N ILE A 18 -7.85 21.26 4.91
CA ILE A 18 -9.24 21.16 5.38
C ILE A 18 -10.21 21.05 4.20
N ARG A 19 -10.04 21.88 3.16
CA ARG A 19 -10.90 21.83 1.96
C ARG A 19 -10.92 20.46 1.29
N ARG A 20 -9.78 19.75 1.24
CA ARG A 20 -9.72 18.39 0.69
C ARG A 20 -10.54 17.41 1.52
N ILE A 21 -10.51 17.53 2.85
CA ILE A 21 -11.31 16.69 3.76
C ILE A 21 -12.80 17.02 3.61
N GLU A 22 -13.15 18.30 3.53
CA GLU A 22 -14.53 18.76 3.30
C GLU A 22 -15.12 18.24 1.98
N GLY A 23 -14.30 18.04 0.94
CA GLY A 23 -14.73 17.43 -0.33
C GLY A 23 -14.91 15.91 -0.27
N GLY A 24 -14.32 15.25 0.73
CA GLY A 24 -14.34 13.80 0.87
C GLY A 24 -15.75 13.18 0.90
N PRO A 25 -16.72 13.72 1.67
CA PRO A 25 -18.09 13.20 1.68
C PRO A 25 -18.76 13.16 0.31
N GLN A 26 -18.53 14.17 -0.54
CA GLN A 26 -19.09 14.20 -1.89
C GLN A 26 -18.42 13.15 -2.76
N GLN A 27 -17.09 13.05 -2.72
CA GLN A 27 -16.35 12.05 -3.48
C GLN A 27 -16.78 10.62 -3.14
N LEU A 28 -17.01 10.33 -1.85
CA LEU A 28 -17.52 9.03 -1.40
C LEU A 28 -18.94 8.75 -1.91
N GLU A 29 -19.81 9.76 -1.99
CA GLU A 29 -21.13 9.63 -2.60
C GLU A 29 -21.04 9.29 -4.09
N GLU A 30 -20.17 9.98 -4.82
CA GLU A 30 -19.91 9.73 -6.24
C GLU A 30 -19.38 8.31 -6.48
N MET A 31 -18.51 7.81 -5.59
CA MET A 31 -18.01 6.42 -5.63
C MET A 31 -19.12 5.39 -5.39
N MET A 32 -20.05 5.64 -4.46
CA MET A 32 -21.22 4.77 -4.27
C MET A 32 -22.11 4.75 -5.52
N ASN A 33 -22.33 5.91 -6.14
CA ASN A 33 -23.12 6.02 -7.38
C ASN A 33 -22.44 5.34 -8.58
N LEU A 34 -21.12 5.45 -8.72
CA LEU A 34 -20.35 4.68 -9.70
C LEU A 34 -20.48 3.18 -9.45
N SER A 35 -20.42 2.75 -8.19
CA SER A 35 -20.58 1.36 -7.79
C SER A 35 -21.99 0.82 -8.10
N ARG A 36 -23.04 1.63 -7.94
CA ARG A 36 -24.40 1.28 -8.41
C ARG A 36 -24.48 1.10 -9.92
N ARG A 37 -23.80 1.96 -10.68
CA ARG A 37 -23.69 1.76 -12.14
C ARG A 37 -22.92 0.49 -12.48
N ALA A 38 -21.86 0.16 -11.75
CA ALA A 38 -21.13 -1.09 -11.93
C ALA A 38 -22.03 -2.31 -11.70
N ILE A 39 -22.87 -2.29 -10.66
CA ILE A 39 -23.90 -3.29 -10.40
C ILE A 39 -24.86 -3.42 -11.59
N ALA A 40 -25.43 -2.30 -12.05
CA ALA A 40 -26.41 -2.29 -13.14
C ALA A 40 -25.84 -2.86 -14.45
N ASN A 41 -24.54 -2.69 -14.69
CA ASN A 41 -23.87 -3.19 -15.90
C ASN A 41 -23.23 -4.58 -15.71
N GLY A 42 -23.31 -5.20 -14.53
CA GLY A 42 -22.65 -6.49 -14.26
C GLY A 42 -21.10 -6.40 -14.20
N HIS A 43 -20.56 -5.22 -13.91
CA HIS A 43 -19.12 -4.93 -13.82
C HIS A 43 -18.65 -4.74 -12.37
N THR A 44 -19.10 -5.59 -11.45
CA THR A 44 -18.74 -5.52 -10.03
C THR A 44 -17.45 -6.28 -9.70
N SER A 45 -16.81 -5.94 -8.59
CA SER A 45 -15.74 -6.74 -7.96
C SER A 45 -16.22 -8.15 -7.56
N HIS A 46 -15.27 -9.06 -7.32
CA HIS A 46 -15.55 -10.32 -6.61
C HIS A 46 -15.56 -10.06 -5.10
N ASN A 47 -16.36 -10.82 -4.34
CA ASN A 47 -16.53 -10.62 -2.89
C ASN A 47 -15.19 -10.60 -2.13
N ALA A 48 -14.24 -11.46 -2.50
CA ALA A 48 -12.91 -11.54 -1.88
C ALA A 48 -12.11 -10.22 -1.93
N SER A 49 -12.38 -9.35 -2.91
CA SER A 49 -11.70 -8.06 -3.05
C SER A 49 -12.30 -6.95 -2.18
N VAL A 50 -13.54 -7.12 -1.69
CA VAL A 50 -14.27 -6.06 -0.98
C VAL A 50 -14.68 -6.45 0.44
N SER A 51 -14.65 -7.73 0.79
CA SER A 51 -15.18 -8.25 2.06
C SER A 51 -14.46 -7.71 3.30
N ARG A 52 -13.21 -7.27 3.17
CA ARG A 52 -12.44 -6.68 4.27
C ARG A 52 -12.70 -5.18 4.46
N VAL A 53 -13.19 -4.50 3.43
CA VAL A 53 -13.34 -3.03 3.43
C VAL A 53 -14.27 -2.53 4.55
N PRO A 54 -15.41 -3.16 4.86
CA PRO A 54 -16.24 -2.76 6.00
C PRO A 54 -15.50 -2.73 7.34
N ARG A 55 -14.65 -3.74 7.61
CA ARG A 55 -13.83 -3.77 8.83
C ARG A 55 -12.76 -2.68 8.81
N ASN A 56 -12.11 -2.46 7.66
CA ASN A 56 -11.13 -1.38 7.53
C ASN A 56 -11.75 0.00 7.82
N ILE A 57 -13.03 0.20 7.48
CA ILE A 57 -13.76 1.43 7.84
C ILE A 57 -13.92 1.55 9.36
N ASP A 58 -14.25 0.46 10.07
CA ASP A 58 -14.34 0.48 11.55
C ASP A 58 -13.00 0.83 12.20
N ASP A 59 -11.91 0.30 11.66
CA ASP A 59 -10.56 0.59 12.16
C ASP A 59 -10.16 2.05 11.89
N MET A 60 -10.64 2.63 10.79
CA MET A 60 -10.29 4.00 10.36
C MET A 60 -11.15 5.09 11.01
N VAL A 61 -12.41 4.81 11.33
CA VAL A 61 -13.31 5.79 11.96
C VAL A 61 -12.96 5.93 13.44
N LYS A 62 -12.27 7.03 13.77
CA LYS A 62 -11.91 7.45 15.13
C LYS A 62 -12.53 8.81 15.45
N PRO A 63 -12.67 9.18 16.74
CA PRO A 63 -12.98 10.55 17.13
C PRO A 63 -12.06 11.56 16.40
N PRO A 64 -12.55 12.75 16.03
CA PRO A 64 -11.79 13.68 15.19
C PRO A 64 -10.37 13.97 15.71
N ASN A 65 -10.22 14.21 17.00
CA ASN A 65 -8.95 14.48 17.68
C ASN A 65 -7.98 13.27 17.75
N GLU A 66 -8.48 12.06 17.52
CA GLU A 66 -7.70 10.80 17.46
C GLU A 66 -7.46 10.33 16.02
N SER A 67 -8.08 10.97 15.03
CA SER A 67 -7.92 10.63 13.62
C SER A 67 -6.51 10.90 13.13
N ALA A 68 -5.98 10.05 12.25
CA ALA A 68 -4.76 10.33 11.51
C ALA A 68 -4.87 11.61 10.65
N LEU A 69 -6.09 12.00 10.26
CA LEU A 69 -6.33 13.26 9.54
C LEU A 69 -6.13 14.50 10.43
N TYR A 70 -6.05 14.33 11.74
CA TYR A 70 -5.82 15.41 12.69
C TYR A 70 -4.34 15.62 13.02
N SER A 71 -3.45 14.68 12.64
CA SER A 71 -2.03 14.76 13.02
C SER A 71 -1.34 16.09 12.68
N PRO A 72 -1.58 16.74 11.51
CA PRO A 72 -0.89 18.00 11.19
C PRO A 72 -1.24 19.13 12.16
N PHE A 73 -2.43 19.12 12.74
CA PHE A 73 -2.84 20.12 13.72
C PHE A 73 -2.16 19.90 15.08
N LYS A 74 -1.79 18.66 15.41
CA LYS A 74 -0.96 18.39 16.60
C LYS A 74 0.48 18.86 16.38
N ASP A 75 1.00 18.62 15.18
CA ASP A 75 2.43 18.74 14.92
C ASP A 75 2.84 20.18 14.54
N TYR A 76 1.95 20.95 13.90
CA TYR A 76 2.34 22.21 13.24
C TYR A 76 1.43 23.41 13.53
N ALA A 77 0.20 23.22 14.01
CA ALA A 77 -0.79 24.31 14.06
C ALA A 77 -0.39 25.48 14.99
N ASN A 78 0.22 25.17 16.15
CA ASN A 78 0.58 26.20 17.14
C ASN A 78 1.59 27.22 16.59
N ASP A 79 2.50 26.78 15.73
CA ASP A 79 3.60 27.62 15.23
C ASP A 79 3.15 28.50 14.05
N ILE A 80 2.11 28.09 13.32
CA ILE A 80 1.75 28.68 12.02
C ILE A 80 0.43 29.44 12.06
N LEU A 81 -0.56 28.94 12.81
CA LEU A 81 -1.94 29.44 12.72
C LEU A 81 -2.23 30.63 13.64
N GLY A 82 -1.41 30.87 14.65
CA GLY A 82 -1.56 32.00 15.59
C GLY A 82 -3.01 32.15 16.08
N ASN A 83 -3.60 33.34 15.88
CA ASN A 83 -4.96 33.65 16.31
C ASN A 83 -6.07 32.85 15.59
N ASN A 84 -5.78 32.25 14.43
CA ASN A 84 -6.75 31.46 13.66
C ASN A 84 -6.81 30.00 14.10
N ALA A 85 -5.91 29.55 14.99
CA ALA A 85 -5.78 28.15 15.40
C ALA A 85 -7.11 27.54 15.88
N ALA A 86 -7.83 28.21 16.80
CA ALA A 86 -9.09 27.70 17.33
C ALA A 86 -10.20 27.59 16.27
N THR A 87 -10.27 28.55 15.34
CA THR A 87 -11.25 28.54 14.24
C THR A 87 -10.96 27.41 13.25
N MET A 88 -9.70 27.22 12.88
CA MET A 88 -9.28 26.17 11.97
C MET A 88 -9.38 24.78 12.58
N ASP A 89 -9.05 24.64 13.87
CA ASP A 89 -9.21 23.39 14.62
C ASP A 89 -10.66 22.92 14.58
N LYS A 90 -11.59 23.81 14.96
CA LYS A 90 -13.02 23.52 14.89
C LYS A 90 -13.45 23.08 13.49
N ARG A 91 -13.05 23.84 12.46
CA ARG A 91 -13.38 23.54 11.06
C ARG A 91 -12.85 22.17 10.62
N LEU A 92 -11.62 21.81 11.02
CA LEU A 92 -11.07 20.50 10.73
C LEU A 92 -11.86 19.39 11.45
N GLN A 93 -12.17 19.55 12.73
CA GLN A 93 -12.91 18.55 13.49
C GLN A 93 -14.31 18.32 12.91
N ASP A 94 -14.99 19.40 12.50
CA ASP A 94 -16.29 19.33 11.82
C ASP A 94 -16.16 18.59 10.46
N ALA A 95 -15.10 18.87 9.69
CA ALA A 95 -14.84 18.20 8.42
C ALA A 95 -14.54 16.70 8.59
N ILE A 96 -13.72 16.32 9.57
CA ILE A 96 -13.44 14.90 9.89
C ILE A 96 -14.72 14.19 10.36
N THR A 97 -15.55 14.86 11.16
CA THR A 97 -16.84 14.31 11.60
C THR A 97 -17.75 14.01 10.41
N ALA A 98 -17.87 14.95 9.48
CA ALA A 98 -18.66 14.75 8.26
C ALA A 98 -18.11 13.64 7.36
N PHE A 99 -16.78 13.55 7.23
CA PHE A 99 -16.10 12.48 6.50
C PHE A 99 -16.36 11.11 7.11
N ASN A 100 -16.18 10.97 8.43
CA ASN A 100 -16.48 9.75 9.17
C ASN A 100 -17.94 9.32 9.04
N ALA A 101 -18.88 10.26 9.15
CA ALA A 101 -20.29 9.97 8.97
C ALA A 101 -20.59 9.44 7.56
N LYS A 102 -19.92 9.96 6.52
CA LYS A 102 -20.07 9.43 5.16
C LYS A 102 -19.41 8.05 5.00
N LEU A 103 -18.25 7.80 5.60
CA LEU A 103 -17.61 6.49 5.59
C LEU A 103 -18.50 5.40 6.18
N LEU A 104 -19.20 5.69 7.27
CA LEU A 104 -20.17 4.76 7.86
C LEU A 104 -21.33 4.46 6.88
N LYS A 105 -21.81 5.46 6.13
CA LYS A 105 -22.79 5.23 5.06
C LYS A 105 -22.22 4.37 3.92
N VAL A 106 -20.94 4.55 3.57
CA VAL A 106 -20.26 3.69 2.59
C VAL A 106 -20.19 2.26 3.10
N LYS A 107 -19.87 2.05 4.38
CA LYS A 107 -19.88 0.72 5.00
C LYS A 107 -21.26 0.05 4.88
N GLU A 108 -22.34 0.78 5.24
CA GLU A 108 -23.71 0.28 5.10
C GLU A 108 -24.06 -0.06 3.66
N PHE A 109 -23.71 0.82 2.71
CA PHE A 109 -23.88 0.58 1.27
C PHE A 109 -23.15 -0.69 0.81
N LEU A 110 -21.89 -0.88 1.23
CA LEU A 110 -21.11 -2.05 0.86
C LEU A 110 -21.78 -3.34 1.33
N ILE A 111 -22.20 -3.39 2.59
CA ILE A 111 -22.82 -4.58 3.19
C ILE A 111 -24.19 -4.87 2.57
N ASN A 112 -25.04 -3.85 2.44
CA ASN A 112 -26.45 -4.04 2.12
C ASN A 112 -26.75 -3.99 0.63
N GLU A 113 -25.96 -3.28 -0.18
CA GLU A 113 -26.25 -3.03 -1.59
C GLU A 113 -25.20 -3.63 -2.54
N TYR A 114 -23.91 -3.43 -2.28
CA TYR A 114 -22.84 -3.81 -3.20
C TYR A 114 -22.43 -5.28 -3.10
N MET A 115 -22.04 -5.74 -1.89
CA MET A 115 -21.50 -7.09 -1.66
C MET A 115 -22.47 -8.21 -2.10
N PRO A 116 -23.79 -8.12 -1.84
CA PRO A 116 -24.75 -9.13 -2.32
C PRO A 116 -24.83 -9.26 -3.85
N LYS A 117 -24.34 -8.25 -4.58
CA LYS A 117 -24.36 -8.18 -6.05
C LYS A 117 -22.97 -8.30 -6.66
N THR A 118 -21.96 -8.67 -5.87
CA THR A 118 -20.62 -8.96 -6.39
C THR A 118 -20.63 -10.17 -7.31
N ARG A 119 -19.68 -10.20 -8.25
CA ARG A 119 -19.61 -11.30 -9.22
C ARG A 119 -19.10 -12.57 -8.52
N PRO A 120 -19.59 -13.76 -8.91
CA PRO A 120 -19.15 -15.04 -8.32
C PRO A 120 -17.81 -15.54 -8.87
N GLY A 121 -17.44 -15.12 -10.09
CA GLY A 121 -16.20 -15.57 -10.73
C GLY A 121 -14.96 -14.85 -10.22
N LEU A 122 -13.90 -15.63 -9.98
CA LEU A 122 -12.57 -15.09 -9.66
C LEU A 122 -11.90 -14.47 -10.88
N GLY A 123 -10.93 -13.59 -10.62
CA GLY A 123 -10.14 -12.92 -11.65
C GLY A 123 -10.93 -11.94 -12.51
N ILE A 124 -10.23 -11.16 -13.34
CA ILE A 124 -10.86 -10.22 -14.29
C ILE A 124 -11.51 -10.97 -15.46
N GLY A 125 -11.03 -12.19 -15.77
CA GLY A 125 -11.52 -13.02 -16.87
C GLY A 125 -12.98 -13.46 -16.76
N SER A 126 -13.57 -13.36 -15.56
CA SER A 126 -14.99 -13.65 -15.33
C SER A 126 -15.93 -12.52 -15.74
N LEU A 127 -15.41 -11.33 -16.05
CA LEU A 127 -16.21 -10.21 -16.55
C LEU A 127 -16.50 -10.34 -18.05
N PRO A 128 -17.54 -9.63 -18.56
CA PRO A 128 -17.71 -9.43 -20.00
C PRO A 128 -16.43 -8.86 -20.62
N ARG A 129 -15.93 -9.52 -21.68
CA ARG A 129 -14.64 -9.20 -22.33
C ARG A 129 -13.43 -9.23 -21.39
N GLY A 130 -13.51 -10.03 -20.32
CA GLY A 130 -12.51 -10.09 -19.26
C GLY A 130 -11.15 -10.62 -19.73
N ARG A 131 -11.11 -11.52 -20.73
CA ARG A 131 -9.86 -12.04 -21.29
C ARG A 131 -9.12 -11.00 -22.14
N GLU A 132 -9.85 -10.26 -22.96
CA GLU A 132 -9.31 -9.14 -23.74
C GLU A 132 -8.80 -8.03 -22.82
N ASN A 133 -9.55 -7.73 -21.75
CA ASN A 133 -9.12 -6.80 -20.72
C ASN A 133 -7.84 -7.30 -20.01
N TYR A 134 -7.80 -8.58 -19.62
CA TYR A 134 -6.62 -9.16 -18.97
C TYR A 134 -5.37 -9.05 -19.86
N GLN A 135 -5.50 -9.34 -21.16
CA GLN A 135 -4.40 -9.21 -22.11
C GLN A 135 -3.96 -7.74 -22.28
N ALA A 136 -4.89 -6.78 -22.29
CA ALA A 136 -4.56 -5.36 -22.34
C ALA A 136 -3.82 -4.91 -21.06
N CYS A 137 -4.29 -5.35 -19.89
CA CYS A 137 -3.60 -5.11 -18.61
C CYS A 137 -2.20 -5.72 -18.59
N GLN A 138 -2.02 -6.94 -19.12
CA GLN A 138 -0.69 -7.55 -19.21
C GLN A 138 0.24 -6.68 -20.03
N ARG A 139 -0.12 -6.35 -21.27
CA ARG A 139 0.70 -5.46 -22.12
C ARG A 139 1.05 -4.15 -21.42
N PHE A 140 0.09 -3.55 -20.71
CA PHE A 140 0.32 -2.31 -19.96
C PHE A 140 1.33 -2.47 -18.82
N HIS A 141 1.26 -3.55 -18.05
CA HIS A 141 2.12 -3.74 -16.87
C HIS A 141 3.47 -4.40 -17.18
N THR A 142 3.57 -5.18 -18.26
CA THR A 142 4.77 -5.97 -18.58
C THR A 142 5.51 -5.46 -19.80
N SER A 143 4.91 -4.55 -20.58
CA SER A 143 5.48 -4.02 -21.83
C SER A 143 5.89 -5.09 -22.84
N THR A 144 5.31 -6.29 -22.74
CA THR A 144 5.52 -7.40 -23.68
C THR A 144 4.23 -7.80 -24.36
N ASP A 145 4.35 -8.31 -25.59
CA ASP A 145 3.25 -8.86 -26.37
C ASP A 145 2.97 -10.34 -26.08
N MET A 146 3.66 -10.94 -25.10
CA MET A 146 3.37 -12.30 -24.65
C MET A 146 1.90 -12.46 -24.25
N THR A 147 1.33 -13.59 -24.62
CA THR A 147 0.00 -14.00 -24.18
C THR A 147 0.00 -14.41 -22.71
N ALA A 148 -1.17 -14.37 -22.07
CA ALA A 148 -1.36 -14.87 -20.72
C ALA A 148 -0.78 -16.29 -20.49
N GLN A 149 -0.98 -17.18 -21.47
CA GLN A 149 -0.48 -18.56 -21.39
C GLN A 149 1.05 -18.60 -21.45
N GLN A 150 1.67 -17.84 -22.35
CA GLN A 150 3.13 -17.77 -22.44
C GLN A 150 3.77 -17.22 -21.17
N ILE A 151 3.15 -16.21 -20.54
CA ILE A 151 3.63 -15.68 -19.26
C ILE A 151 3.50 -16.72 -18.16
N TYR A 152 2.37 -17.46 -18.12
CA TYR A 152 2.16 -18.54 -17.15
C TYR A 152 3.21 -19.66 -17.31
N ASP A 153 3.41 -20.14 -18.54
CA ASP A 153 4.36 -21.22 -18.84
C ASP A 153 5.79 -20.79 -18.48
N LYS A 154 6.19 -19.57 -18.86
CA LYS A 154 7.47 -18.99 -18.46
C LYS A 154 7.60 -18.90 -16.93
N GLY A 155 6.50 -18.56 -16.24
CA GLY A 155 6.45 -18.53 -14.78
C GLY A 155 6.78 -19.89 -14.16
N LEU A 156 6.20 -20.98 -14.70
CA LEU A 156 6.49 -22.34 -14.25
C LEU A 156 7.96 -22.72 -14.48
N GLU A 157 8.52 -22.35 -15.63
CA GLU A 157 9.94 -22.56 -15.93
C GLU A 157 10.86 -21.82 -14.95
N GLU A 158 10.54 -20.56 -14.62
CA GLU A 158 11.32 -19.77 -13.67
C GLU A 158 11.19 -20.30 -12.23
N VAL A 159 10.01 -20.77 -11.82
CA VAL A 159 9.81 -21.41 -10.50
C VAL A 159 10.71 -22.63 -10.37
N ASP A 160 10.69 -23.55 -11.34
CA ASP A 160 11.55 -24.74 -11.33
C ASP A 160 13.05 -24.37 -11.35
N ARG A 161 13.44 -23.41 -12.21
CA ARG A 161 14.83 -22.94 -12.30
C ARG A 161 15.33 -22.36 -10.98
N ILE A 162 14.53 -21.50 -10.33
CA ILE A 162 14.89 -20.86 -9.06
C ILE A 162 14.89 -21.91 -7.93
N GLU A 163 13.93 -22.83 -7.89
CA GLU A 163 13.90 -23.88 -6.89
C GLU A 163 15.17 -24.75 -6.92
N LYS A 164 15.61 -25.15 -8.12
CA LYS A 164 16.86 -25.90 -8.31
C LYS A 164 18.08 -25.11 -7.80
N LEU A 165 18.11 -23.79 -8.04
CA LEU A 165 19.19 -22.93 -7.56
C LEU A 165 19.18 -22.79 -6.03
N ILE A 166 17.99 -22.64 -5.41
CA ILE A 166 17.83 -22.62 -3.96
C ILE A 166 18.36 -23.93 -3.36
N ARG A 167 17.94 -25.08 -3.90
CA ARG A 167 18.39 -26.40 -3.42
C ARG A 167 19.90 -26.58 -3.52
N LYS A 168 20.51 -26.14 -4.62
CA LYS A 168 21.97 -26.18 -4.77
C LYS A 168 22.67 -25.32 -3.70
N THR A 169 22.16 -24.11 -3.47
CA THR A 169 22.72 -23.18 -2.47
C THR A 169 22.51 -23.70 -1.05
N MET A 170 21.36 -24.31 -0.76
CA MET A 170 21.05 -24.95 0.54
C MET A 170 22.13 -25.94 0.96
N VAL A 171 22.54 -26.83 0.04
CA VAL A 171 23.61 -27.81 0.30
C VAL A 171 24.93 -27.11 0.64
N ASN A 172 25.27 -26.06 -0.09
CA ASN A 172 26.52 -25.31 0.13
C ASN A 172 26.56 -24.58 1.48
N VAL A 173 25.41 -24.19 2.02
CA VAL A 173 25.30 -23.48 3.30
C VAL A 173 24.89 -24.39 4.46
N GLY A 174 24.98 -25.71 4.27
CA GLY A 174 24.85 -26.71 5.33
C GLY A 174 23.45 -27.27 5.55
N PHE A 175 22.48 -26.99 4.68
CA PHE A 175 21.17 -27.65 4.69
C PHE A 175 21.19 -28.88 3.77
N PRO A 176 20.91 -30.09 4.30
CA PRO A 176 20.78 -31.28 3.47
C PRO A 176 19.74 -31.11 2.37
N ASN A 177 19.92 -31.77 1.22
CA ASN A 177 18.98 -31.71 0.10
C ASN A 177 17.58 -32.27 0.45
N THR A 178 17.46 -33.03 1.54
CA THR A 178 16.19 -33.55 2.08
C THR A 178 15.40 -32.52 2.88
N THR A 179 16.03 -31.42 3.29
CA THR A 179 15.37 -30.33 4.01
C THR A 179 14.40 -29.61 3.09
N LYS A 180 13.16 -29.38 3.54
CA LYS A 180 12.21 -28.57 2.77
C LYS A 180 12.68 -27.11 2.75
N ILE A 181 12.46 -26.43 1.64
CA ILE A 181 12.78 -25.00 1.51
C ILE A 181 12.05 -24.17 2.58
N SER A 182 10.80 -24.51 2.91
CA SER A 182 10.04 -23.87 3.99
C SER A 182 10.71 -23.99 5.36
N ASP A 183 11.30 -25.15 5.65
CA ASP A 183 11.93 -25.44 6.93
C ASP A 183 13.25 -24.67 7.06
N MET A 184 13.99 -24.55 5.95
CA MET A 184 15.15 -23.66 5.88
C MET A 184 14.74 -22.21 6.19
N TYR A 185 13.71 -21.68 5.52
CA TYR A 185 13.25 -20.32 5.79
C TYR A 185 12.84 -20.12 7.26
N THR A 186 12.12 -21.09 7.83
CA THR A 186 11.71 -21.05 9.25
C THR A 186 12.94 -21.01 10.15
N ASN A 187 13.92 -21.90 9.93
CA ASN A 187 15.16 -21.94 10.70
C ASN A 187 15.92 -20.61 10.63
N LEU A 188 16.13 -20.08 9.41
CA LEU A 188 16.83 -18.80 9.20
C LEU A 188 16.09 -17.63 9.87
N SER A 189 14.76 -17.59 9.76
CA SER A 189 13.94 -16.52 10.36
C SER A 189 13.91 -16.54 11.90
N SER A 190 14.21 -17.68 12.51
CA SER A 190 14.22 -17.86 13.98
C SER A 190 15.61 -17.79 14.62
N ASP A 191 16.67 -17.88 13.81
CA ASP A 191 18.03 -17.89 14.30
C ASP A 191 18.49 -16.45 14.59
N ALA A 192 18.78 -16.17 15.86
CA ALA A 192 19.16 -14.86 16.36
C ALA A 192 20.34 -14.23 15.59
N LYS A 193 21.21 -15.03 14.96
CA LYS A 193 22.33 -14.51 14.18
C LYS A 193 21.91 -13.79 12.89
N PHE A 194 20.68 -14.00 12.41
CA PHE A 194 20.11 -13.33 11.24
C PHE A 194 19.11 -12.23 11.61
N LEU A 195 18.97 -11.94 12.91
CA LEU A 195 18.04 -10.93 13.41
C LEU A 195 18.82 -9.76 14.02
N PHE A 196 18.32 -8.55 13.79
CA PHE A 196 18.80 -7.38 14.52
C PHE A 196 18.16 -7.32 15.89
N ASN A 197 18.92 -6.88 16.89
CA ASN A 197 18.41 -6.74 18.26
C ASN A 197 17.50 -5.53 18.42
N ASN A 198 17.69 -4.50 17.59
CA ASN A 198 16.89 -3.29 17.62
C ASN A 198 16.82 -2.62 16.22
N PRO A 199 15.83 -1.74 15.98
CA PRO A 199 15.69 -1.05 14.70
C PRO A 199 16.86 -0.15 14.31
N ALA A 200 17.60 0.43 15.27
CA ALA A 200 18.74 1.30 14.98
C ALA A 200 19.91 0.51 14.38
N ASP A 201 20.16 -0.71 14.87
CA ASP A 201 21.16 -1.60 14.30
C ASP A 201 20.80 -1.99 12.86
N ALA A 202 19.53 -2.28 12.59
CA ALA A 202 19.05 -2.59 11.24
C ALA A 202 19.26 -1.40 10.30
N LEU A 203 18.88 -0.19 10.73
CA LEU A 203 19.06 1.03 9.96
C LEU A 203 20.54 1.32 9.68
N ALA A 204 21.40 1.17 10.69
CA ALA A 204 22.84 1.33 10.54
C ALA A 204 23.42 0.33 9.53
N HIS A 205 22.97 -0.92 9.59
CA HIS A 205 23.40 -1.97 8.66
C HIS A 205 22.97 -1.68 7.21
N PHE A 206 21.73 -1.22 6.98
CA PHE A 206 21.31 -0.81 5.64
C PHE A 206 22.10 0.40 5.12
N ASN A 207 22.40 1.37 5.99
CA ASN A 207 23.27 2.50 5.62
C ASN A 207 24.68 2.02 5.21
N GLU A 208 25.28 1.12 5.97
CA GLU A 208 26.58 0.51 5.65
C GLU A 208 26.54 -0.20 4.28
N ILE A 209 25.57 -1.09 4.05
CA ILE A 209 25.42 -1.80 2.77
C ILE A 209 25.33 -0.81 1.61
N ILE A 210 24.48 0.22 1.73
CA ILE A 210 24.20 1.14 0.63
C ILE A 210 25.39 2.07 0.37
N PHE A 211 25.92 2.71 1.41
CA PHE A 211 26.89 3.79 1.26
C PHE A 211 28.34 3.33 1.29
N GLU A 212 28.66 2.23 1.98
CA GLU A 212 30.03 1.74 2.11
C GLU A 212 30.33 0.57 1.16
N ARG A 213 29.36 -0.33 0.91
CA ARG A 213 29.55 -1.49 0.03
C ARG A 213 29.08 -1.28 -1.39
N ILE A 214 27.87 -0.76 -1.59
CA ILE A 214 27.28 -0.62 -2.94
C ILE A 214 27.79 0.64 -3.63
N LYS A 215 27.73 1.82 -2.98
CA LYS A 215 28.07 3.11 -3.59
C LYS A 215 29.46 3.13 -4.27
N PRO A 216 30.54 2.55 -3.71
CA PRO A 216 31.85 2.51 -4.39
C PRO A 216 31.89 1.63 -5.64
N LEU A 217 30.94 0.70 -5.79
CA LEU A 217 30.83 -0.18 -6.96
C LEU A 217 30.00 0.45 -8.08
N LEU A 218 29.17 1.47 -7.79
CA LEU A 218 28.30 2.08 -8.79
C LEU A 218 29.07 2.71 -9.97
N PRO A 219 30.14 3.50 -9.76
CA PRO A 219 30.90 4.09 -10.88
C PRO A 219 31.58 3.04 -11.77
N LYS A 220 31.80 1.82 -11.25
CA LYS A 220 32.39 0.71 -12.01
C LYS A 220 31.39 0.04 -12.96
N ASN A 221 30.09 0.16 -12.68
CA ASN A 221 29.02 -0.56 -13.39
C ASN A 221 28.08 0.39 -14.15
N PHE A 222 28.03 1.68 -13.79
CA PHE A 222 27.13 2.66 -14.35
C PHE A 222 27.88 3.90 -14.83
N ARG A 223 27.62 4.31 -16.07
CA ARG A 223 28.25 5.48 -16.71
C ARG A 223 27.75 6.81 -16.17
N HIS A 224 26.47 6.87 -15.79
CA HIS A 224 25.80 8.09 -15.36
C HIS A 224 25.13 7.84 -14.02
N LEU A 225 25.49 8.64 -13.02
CA LEU A 225 24.90 8.60 -11.69
C LEU A 225 24.25 9.96 -11.42
N PRO A 226 22.97 10.00 -10.99
CA PRO A 226 22.34 11.25 -10.60
C PRO A 226 23.01 11.81 -9.33
N ASP A 227 23.15 13.12 -9.25
CA ASP A 227 23.68 13.82 -8.07
C ASP A 227 22.58 14.13 -7.04
N LEU A 228 21.62 13.21 -6.91
CA LEU A 228 20.55 13.31 -5.91
C LEU A 228 21.00 12.54 -4.67
N PRO A 229 21.02 13.17 -3.48
CA PRO A 229 21.36 12.47 -2.26
C PRO A 229 20.30 11.39 -1.97
N LEU A 230 20.78 10.18 -1.71
CA LEU A 230 19.97 9.09 -1.20
C LEU A 230 19.98 9.16 0.32
N GLU A 231 18.82 8.93 0.94
CA GLU A 231 18.68 8.82 2.38
C GLU A 231 17.95 7.53 2.73
N VAL A 232 18.43 6.83 3.76
CA VAL A 232 17.77 5.65 4.31
C VAL A 232 17.07 6.08 5.60
N ARG A 233 15.75 5.93 5.65
CA ARG A 233 14.92 6.27 6.82
C ARG A 233 14.18 5.03 7.30
N ALA A 234 14.03 4.91 8.61
CA ALA A 234 13.08 3.97 9.18
C ALA A 234 11.65 4.41 8.82
N THR A 235 10.79 3.46 8.40
CA THR A 235 9.36 3.76 8.24
C THR A 235 8.71 3.83 9.62
N VAL A 236 7.81 4.80 9.81
CA VAL A 236 7.03 4.98 11.04
C VAL A 236 5.81 4.05 11.12
N SER A 237 5.57 3.28 10.06
CA SER A 237 4.48 2.31 9.96
C SER A 237 4.81 1.24 8.93
N ASP A 238 4.47 -0.02 9.24
CA ASP A 238 4.62 -1.19 8.37
C ASP A 238 3.55 -1.24 7.24
N GLY A 239 2.86 -0.12 7.00
CA GLY A 239 1.73 -0.03 6.06
C GLY A 239 0.42 -0.57 6.65
N VAL A 240 -0.65 -0.49 5.86
CA VAL A 240 -1.95 -1.07 6.25
C VAL A 240 -1.82 -2.59 6.19
N GLY A 241 -1.83 -3.26 7.35
CA GLY A 241 -1.79 -4.72 7.43
C GLY A 241 -0.40 -5.36 7.60
N GLY A 242 0.66 -4.57 7.78
CA GLY A 242 2.03 -5.10 7.92
C GLY A 242 2.57 -5.74 6.65
N GLU A 243 2.18 -5.22 5.47
CA GLU A 243 2.46 -5.81 4.15
C GLU A 243 3.77 -5.30 3.51
N TYR A 244 4.70 -4.76 4.30
CA TYR A 244 6.09 -4.55 3.87
C TYR A 244 7.06 -5.43 4.67
#